data_AF-A0A962I6F9-F1
#
_entry.id   AF-A0A962I6F9-F1
#
_cell.length_a   1.000
_cell.length_b   1.000
_cell.length_c   1.000
_cell.angle_alpha   90.00
_cell.angle_beta   90.00
_cell.angle_gamma   90.00
#
_symmetry.space_group_name_H-M   'P 1'
#
loop_
_entity.id
_entity.type
_entity.pdbx_description
1 polymer ?
#
loop_
_entity_poly.entity_id
_entity_poly.type
_entity_poly.pdbx_seq_one_letter_code
_entity_poly.pdbx_strand_id
1 'polypeptide(L)' 'WVLRIDGHTDRRPISTARFPSNWELSTARAIAIVKYLVAAGIPPERLAANGFGEFRPLDPSDNDAAYRINRRIEIQLTNR' A
#
# COMPACT_ATOMS: atom_id res chain seq x y z
N TRP A 1 -18.06 -0.32 -9.85
CA TRP A 1 -17.20 -0.30 -8.66
C TRP A 1 -15.77 -0.58 -9.06
N VAL A 2 -14.81 -0.09 -8.27
CA VAL A 2 -13.37 -0.38 -8.35
C VAL A 2 -12.92 -0.78 -6.95
N LEU A 3 -12.12 -1.85 -6.86
CA LEU A 3 -11.45 -2.26 -5.64
C LEU A 3 -10.05 -1.64 -5.63
N ARG A 4 -9.87 -0.66 -4.76
CA ARG A 4 -8.62 0.09 -4.60
C ARG A 4 -7.79 -0.53 -3.49
N ILE A 5 -6.52 -0.80 -3.79
CA ILE A 5 -5.53 -1.36 -2.87
C ILE A 5 -4.52 -0.26 -2.58
N ASP A 6 -4.53 0.24 -1.36
CA ASP A 6 -3.70 1.36 -0.93
C ASP A 6 -2.57 0.84 -0.02
N GLY A 7 -1.33 1.03 -0.46
CA GLY A 7 -0.13 0.65 0.26
C GLY A 7 0.42 1.78 1.13
N HIS A 8 0.85 1.44 2.34
CA HIS A 8 1.44 2.39 3.30
C HIS A 8 2.70 1.84 3.97
N THR A 9 3.59 2.75 4.34
CA THR A 9 4.76 2.47 5.18
C THR A 9 4.67 3.24 6.49
N ASP A 10 5.58 2.93 7.43
CA ASP A 10 5.88 3.86 8.52
C ASP A 10 6.85 4.95 8.03
N ARG A 11 7.11 5.93 8.90
CA ARG A 11 7.94 7.11 8.61
C ARG A 11 9.44 6.83 8.48
N ARG A 12 9.93 5.64 8.85
CA ARG A 12 11.36 5.34 8.74
C ARG A 12 11.69 5.20 7.26
N PRO A 13 12.72 5.91 6.76
CA PRO A 13 13.06 5.84 5.36
C PRO A 13 13.61 4.44 5.01
N ILE A 14 13.22 3.93 3.84
CA ILE A 14 13.90 2.82 3.18
C ILE A 14 14.73 3.38 2.04
N SER A 15 15.94 2.83 1.84
CA SER A 15 16.76 3.11 0.67
C SER A 15 17.57 1.87 0.33
N THR A 16 17.02 1.06 -0.57
CA THR A 16 17.63 -0.18 -1.06
C THR A 16 17.65 -0.16 -2.58
N ALA A 17 18.50 -0.96 -3.21
CA ALA A 17 18.53 -1.08 -4.68
C ALA A 17 17.17 -1.50 -5.27
N ARG A 18 16.38 -2.29 -4.54
CA ARG A 18 15.04 -2.74 -4.96
C ARG A 18 13.95 -1.71 -4.66
N PHE A 19 14.05 -1.01 -3.54
CA PHE A 19 13.09 -0.01 -3.08
C PHE A 19 13.85 1.24 -2.63
N PRO A 20 14.09 2.20 -3.55
CA PRO A 20 14.85 3.42 -3.26
C PRO A 20 14.17 4.36 -2.27
N SER A 21 12.84 4.30 -2.16
CA SER A 21 12.05 5.04 -1.18
C SER A 21 10.80 4.27 -0.73
N ASN A 22 10.11 4.84 0.26
CA ASN A 22 8.83 4.33 0.75
C ASN A 22 7.72 4.37 -0.31
N TRP A 23 7.82 5.25 -1.31
CA TRP A 23 6.89 5.27 -2.44
C TRP A 23 6.98 3.97 -3.25
N GLU A 24 8.19 3.51 -3.58
CA GLU A 24 8.35 2.25 -4.32
C GLU A 24 7.94 1.05 -3.46
N LEU A 25 8.30 1.03 -2.17
CA LEU A 25 7.93 -0.08 -1.28
C LEU A 25 6.41 -0.20 -1.12
N SER A 26 5.72 0.91 -0.81
CA SER A 26 4.26 0.90 -0.63
C SER A 26 3.52 0.50 -1.91
N THR A 27 3.90 1.09 -3.05
CA THR A 27 3.31 0.79 -4.36
C THR A 27 3.54 -0.66 -4.75
N ALA A 28 4.76 -1.19 -4.56
CA ALA A 28 5.08 -2.58 -4.89
C ALA A 28 4.25 -3.58 -4.07
N ARG A 29 4.01 -3.30 -2.78
CA ARG A 29 3.15 -4.14 -1.94
C ARG A 29 1.69 -4.13 -2.44
N ALA A 30 1.16 -2.97 -2.82
CA ALA A 30 -0.19 -2.86 -3.38
C ALA A 30 -0.31 -3.61 -4.72
N ILE A 31 0.67 -3.48 -5.61
CA ILE A 31 0.72 -4.20 -6.89
C ILE A 31 0.78 -5.73 -6.68
N ALA A 32 1.52 -6.21 -5.68
CA ALA A 32 1.58 -7.64 -5.39
C ALA A 32 0.19 -8.23 -5.08
N ILE A 33 -0.63 -7.49 -4.34
CA ILE A 33 -2.02 -7.88 -4.02
C ILE A 33 -2.91 -7.79 -5.26
N VAL A 34 -2.78 -6.74 -6.07
CA VAL A 34 -3.52 -6.66 -7.34
C VAL A 34 -3.20 -7.86 -8.23
N LYS A 35 -1.93 -8.21 -8.41
CA LYS A 35 -1.52 -9.38 -9.19
C LYS A 35 -2.10 -10.68 -8.63
N TYR A 36 -2.11 -10.83 -7.29
CA TYR A 36 -2.74 -11.96 -6.63
C TYR A 36 -4.25 -12.04 -6.91
N LEU A 37 -4.96 -10.91 -6.83
CA LEU A 37 -6.41 -10.85 -7.09
C LEU A 37 -6.75 -11.12 -8.56
N VAL A 38 -5.93 -10.65 -9.50
CA VAL A 38 -6.06 -11.01 -10.93
C VAL A 38 -5.90 -12.51 -11.12
N ALA A 39 -4.89 -13.12 -10.49
CA ALA A 39 -4.69 -14.57 -10.54
C ALA A 39 -5.85 -15.35 -9.90
N ALA A 40 -6.54 -14.75 -8.92
CA ALA A 40 -7.76 -15.30 -8.32
C ALA A 40 -9.04 -15.04 -9.15
N GLY A 41 -8.94 -14.42 -10.32
CA GLY A 41 -10.06 -14.24 -11.26
C GLY A 41 -10.78 -12.90 -11.15
N ILE A 42 -10.29 -11.95 -10.35
CA ILE A 42 -10.87 -10.60 -10.33
C ILE A 42 -10.44 -9.84 -11.60
N PRO A 43 -11.39 -9.26 -12.37
CA PRO A 43 -11.05 -8.55 -13.60
C PRO A 43 -10.11 -7.36 -13.34
N PRO A 44 -8.99 -7.23 -14.07
CA PRO A 44 -7.98 -6.20 -13.82
C PRO A 44 -8.52 -4.77 -13.96
N GLU A 45 -9.51 -4.54 -14.83
CA GLU A 45 -10.16 -3.25 -15.03
C GLU A 45 -10.99 -2.76 -13.82
N ARG A 46 -11.22 -3.65 -12.84
CA ARG A 46 -11.87 -3.33 -11.56
C ARG A 46 -10.88 -3.15 -10.40
N LEU A 47 -9.57 -3.21 -10.66
CA LEU A 47 -8.54 -3.11 -9.64
C LEU A 47 -7.72 -1.83 -9.83
N ALA A 48 -7.33 -1.20 -8.72
CA ALA A 48 -6.39 -0.09 -8.72
C ALA A 48 -5.39 -0.27 -7.57
N ALA A 49 -4.11 -0.02 -7.81
CA ALA A 49 -3.07 -0.03 -6.79
C ALA A 49 -2.52 1.39 -6.61
N ASN A 50 -2.45 1.86 -5.36
CA ASN A 50 -1.79 3.11 -5.00
C ASN A 50 -0.72 2.85 -3.92
N GLY A 51 0.32 3.67 -3.92
CA GLY A 51 1.26 3.76 -2.81
C GLY A 51 1.24 5.17 -2.24
N PHE A 52 1.16 5.30 -0.92
CA PHE A 52 1.17 6.58 -0.22
C PHE A 52 2.46 6.84 0.57
N GLY A 53 3.40 5.88 0.56
CA GLY A 53 4.57 5.92 1.44
C GLY A 53 4.16 6.13 2.90
N GLU A 54 4.89 7.00 3.58
CA GLU A 54 4.68 7.39 4.97
C GLU A 54 3.64 8.51 5.16
N PHE A 55 3.15 9.13 4.08
CA PHE A 55 2.44 10.42 4.13
C PHE A 55 0.96 10.33 4.52
N ARG A 56 0.48 9.14 4.89
CA ARG A 56 -0.88 8.87 5.40
C ARG A 56 -0.83 7.98 6.65
N PRO A 57 -0.23 8.43 7.77
CA PRO A 57 -0.16 7.65 8.99
C PRO A 57 -1.54 7.57 9.66
N LEU A 58 -1.84 6.42 10.27
CA LEU A 58 -2.97 6.28 11.21
C LEU A 58 -2.61 6.84 12.59
N ASP A 59 -1.36 6.65 13.01
CA ASP A 59 -0.82 7.18 14.25
C ASP A 59 0.50 7.92 13.96
N PRO A 60 0.57 9.24 14.24
CA PRO A 60 1.77 10.04 13.97
C PRO A 60 2.88 9.82 15.01
N SER A 61 2.64 9.03 16.07
CA SER A 61 3.58 8.84 17.17
C SER A 61 4.88 8.16 16.72
N ASP A 62 5.97 8.50 17.40
CA ASP A 62 7.30 7.94 17.20
C ASP A 62 7.55 6.74 18.13
N ASN A 63 6.87 5.63 17.87
CA ASN A 63 7.08 4.39 18.61
C ASN A 63 6.77 3.14 17.78
N ASP A 64 7.22 1.98 18.25
CA ASP A 64 7.07 0.71 17.54
C ASP A 64 5.60 0.28 17.32
N ALA A 65 4.70 0.67 18.22
CA ALA A 65 3.28 0.38 18.07
C ALA A 65 2.69 1.16 16.89
N ALA A 66 2.95 2.46 16.81
CA ALA A 66 2.56 3.34 15.71
C ALA A 66 3.14 2.86 14.37
N TYR A 67 4.42 2.47 14.34
CA TYR A 67 5.03 1.95 13.12
C TYR A 67 4.35 0.68 12.61
N ARG A 68 3.99 -0.23 13.52
CA ARG A 68 3.34 -1.49 13.16
C ARG A 68 1.98 -1.24 12.50
N ILE A 69 1.17 -0.34 13.05
CA ILE A 69 -0.15 -0.04 12.49
C ILE A 69 -0.08 0.78 11.20
N ASN A 70 0.95 1.62 11.04
CA ASN A 70 1.12 2.42 9.82
C ASN A 70 1.53 1.57 8.60
N ARG A 71 2.29 0.48 8.78
CA ARG A 71 2.73 -0.46 7.72
C ARG A 71 1.62 -1.39 7.18
N ARG A 72 0.47 -0.84 6.81
CA ARG A 72 -0.72 -1.61 6.41
C ARG A 72 -0.98 -1.61 4.90
N ILE A 73 -1.99 -2.39 4.52
CA ILE A 73 -2.70 -2.27 3.25
C ILE A 73 -4.15 -1.94 3.56
N GLU A 74 -4.73 -0.97 2.85
CA GLU A 74 -6.17 -0.70 2.90
C GLU A 74 -6.82 -1.18 1.60
N ILE A 75 -8.02 -1.75 1.72
CA ILE A 75 -8.82 -2.22 0.59
C ILE A 75 -10.14 -1.47 0.61
N GLN A 76 -10.42 -0.72 -0.45
CA GLN A 76 -11.60 0.13 -0.53
C GLN A 76 -12.43 -0.19 -1.78
N LEU A 77 -13.73 -0.34 -1.62
CA LEU A 77 -14.68 -0.45 -2.73
C LEU A 77 -15.21 0.94 -3.07
N THR A 78 -14.91 1.44 -4.27
CA THR A 78 -15.33 2.77 -4.72
C THR A 78 -16.26 2.67 -5.92
N ASN A 79 -17.09 3.69 -6.18
CA ASN A 79 -18.05 3.65 -7.29
C ASN A 79 -17.50 4.09 -8.65
N ARG A 80 -16.25 4.56 -8.68
CA ARG A 80 -15.61 5.29 -9.78
C ARG A 80 -16.16 6.70 -9.95
#